data_AF-A0A928CXL3-F1
#
_entry.id   AF-A0A928CXL3-F1
#
_cell.length_a   1.000
_cell.length_b   1.000
_cell.length_c   1.000
_cell.angle_alpha   90.00
_cell.angle_beta   90.00
_cell.angle_gamma   90.00
#
_symmetry.space_group_name_H-M   'P 1'
#
loop_
_entity.id
_entity.type
_entity.pdbx_description
1 polymer ?
#
loop_
_entity_poly.entity_id
_entity_poly.type
_entity_poly.pdbx_seq_one_letter_code
_entity_poly.pdbx_strand_id
1 'polypeptide(L)'
;MKHLFLLVLTAISIPLFAAESVYVCRKCRMLTVKDGIPSSSYCSAGSSHLWHRVGVPGKEIYRCRKCTLQLLSNGMPSTSYCFMSGSHRWDKLGVRGNEHYTCRKCRMSLRTDGRPAGYGCSNNSMHLWHKL
;
A
#
# COMPACT_ATOMS: atom_id res chain seq x y z
N MET A 1 -24.82 -6.41 59.97
CA MET A 1 -24.46 -5.27 59.11
C MET A 1 -24.06 -5.83 57.75
N LYS A 2 -24.91 -5.68 56.73
CA LYS A 2 -24.73 -6.26 55.39
C LYS A 2 -24.00 -5.23 54.52
N HIS A 3 -22.75 -5.50 54.16
CA HIS A 3 -22.00 -4.66 53.23
C HIS A 3 -22.45 -4.95 51.80
N LEU A 4 -23.15 -3.98 51.21
CA LEU A 4 -23.60 -3.96 49.83
C LEU A 4 -22.38 -3.66 48.94
N PHE A 5 -21.85 -4.68 48.25
CA PHE A 5 -20.79 -4.52 47.25
C PHE A 5 -21.38 -3.88 45.98
N LEU A 6 -21.11 -2.59 45.79
CA LEU A 6 -21.50 -1.86 44.59
C LEU A 6 -20.48 -2.18 43.47
N LEU A 7 -20.86 -3.06 42.54
CA LEU A 7 -20.11 -3.33 41.31
C LEU A 7 -20.22 -2.12 40.37
N VAL A 8 -19.21 -1.25 40.38
CA VAL A 8 -19.08 -0.15 39.43
C VAL A 8 -18.60 -0.72 38.09
N LEU A 9 -19.54 -0.96 37.17
CA LEU A 9 -19.25 -1.27 35.76
C LEU A 9 -18.76 0.01 35.07
N THR A 10 -17.46 0.25 35.08
CA THR A 10 -16.86 1.28 34.22
C THR A 10 -16.94 0.80 32.77
N ALA A 11 -17.79 1.44 31.97
CA ALA A 11 -17.81 1.25 30.53
C ALA A 11 -16.44 1.66 29.96
N ILE A 12 -15.62 0.67 29.61
CA ILE A 12 -14.36 0.89 28.90
C ILE A 12 -14.75 1.31 27.48
N SER A 13 -14.75 2.62 27.22
CA SER A 13 -14.87 3.17 25.88
C SER A 13 -13.59 2.80 25.11
N ILE A 14 -13.61 1.66 24.42
CA ILE A 14 -12.52 1.31 23.50
C ILE A 14 -12.56 2.37 22.38
N PRO A 15 -11.51 3.17 22.18
CA PRO A 15 -11.49 4.12 21.08
C PRO A 15 -11.57 3.34 19.78
N LEU A 16 -12.58 3.67 18.97
CA LEU A 16 -12.71 3.16 17.61
C LEU A 16 -11.54 3.76 16.81
N PHE A 17 -10.43 3.04 16.70
CA PHE A 17 -9.30 3.49 15.88
C PHE A 17 -9.78 3.64 14.43
N ALA A 18 -9.70 4.86 13.90
CA ALA A 18 -10.02 5.12 12.51
C ALA A 18 -9.12 4.26 11.61
N ALA A 19 -9.73 3.53 10.67
CA ALA A 19 -9.01 2.60 9.81
C ALA A 19 -8.05 3.36 8.86
N GLU A 20 -6.76 3.13 9.03
CA GLU A 20 -5.74 3.72 8.15
C GLU A 20 -5.96 3.31 6.69
N SER A 21 -5.55 4.21 5.78
CA SER A 21 -5.67 4.02 4.35
C SER A 21 -4.40 4.47 3.65
N VAL A 22 -4.06 3.80 2.55
CA VAL A 22 -2.99 4.21 1.65
C VAL A 22 -3.58 5.23 0.67
N TYR A 23 -2.98 6.41 0.61
CA TYR A 23 -3.33 7.47 -0.33
C TYR A 23 -2.19 7.70 -1.32
N VAL A 24 -2.56 8.03 -2.56
CA VAL A 24 -1.62 8.51 -3.56
C VAL A 24 -2.03 9.89 -4.07
N CYS A 25 -1.06 10.79 -4.24
CA CYS A 25 -1.31 12.06 -4.91
C CYS A 25 -1.24 11.87 -6.42
N ARG A 26 -2.29 12.22 -7.18
CA ARG A 26 -2.31 12.08 -8.64
C ARG A 26 -1.26 12.94 -9.35
N LYS A 27 -0.93 14.10 -8.77
CA LYS A 27 -0.03 15.08 -9.37
C LYS A 27 1.44 14.69 -9.17
N CYS A 28 1.85 14.49 -7.91
CA CYS A 28 3.25 14.22 -7.56
C CYS A 28 3.57 12.73 -7.29
N ARG A 29 2.58 11.84 -7.37
CA ARG A 29 2.72 10.37 -7.17
C ARG A 29 3.20 9.94 -5.79
N MET A 30 3.24 10.85 -4.82
CA MET A 30 3.56 10.56 -3.43
C MET A 30 2.55 9.58 -2.85
N LEU A 31 3.05 8.56 -2.13
CA LEU A 31 2.26 7.63 -1.34
C LEU A 31 2.36 8.01 0.15
N THR A 32 1.25 7.89 0.87
CA THR A 32 1.23 8.07 2.33
C THR A 32 0.19 7.16 2.97
N VAL A 33 0.38 6.84 4.25
CA VAL A 33 -0.62 6.17 5.09
C VAL A 33 -1.17 7.18 6.08
N LYS A 34 -2.50 7.28 6.18
CA LYS A 34 -3.20 8.17 7.11
C LYS A 34 -4.56 7.58 7.51
N ASP A 35 -5.02 7.95 8.69
CA ASP A 35 -6.35 7.72 9.28
C ASP A 35 -7.46 8.66 8.73
N GLY A 36 -7.13 9.43 7.68
CA GLY A 36 -8.03 10.35 6.97
C GLY A 36 -7.39 10.89 5.69
N ILE A 37 -8.09 11.77 4.97
CA ILE A 37 -7.52 12.41 3.76
C ILE A 37 -6.32 13.27 4.17
N PRO A 38 -5.13 13.10 3.55
CA PRO A 38 -3.95 13.89 3.91
C PRO A 38 -4.09 15.37 3.56
N SER A 39 -3.22 16.21 4.14
CA SER A 39 -3.18 17.64 3.84
C SER A 39 -3.03 17.91 2.34
N SER A 40 -3.81 18.86 1.83
CA SER A 40 -3.75 19.28 0.44
C SER A 40 -2.59 20.24 0.13
N SER A 41 -1.81 20.68 1.12
CA SER A 41 -0.79 21.74 0.92
C SER A 41 0.56 21.21 0.42
N TYR A 42 1.34 22.06 -0.26
CA TYR A 42 2.75 21.83 -0.63
C TYR A 42 2.99 20.67 -1.61
N CYS A 43 2.20 20.61 -2.68
CA CYS A 43 2.46 19.64 -3.74
C CYS A 43 3.69 20.06 -4.58
N SER A 44 4.64 19.16 -4.79
CA SER A 44 5.79 19.47 -5.67
C SER A 44 5.42 19.67 -7.15
N ALA A 45 4.21 19.27 -7.55
CA ALA A 45 3.71 19.35 -8.91
C ALA A 45 2.55 20.38 -9.07
N GLY A 46 2.39 21.31 -8.13
CA GLY A 46 1.39 22.38 -8.20
C GLY A 46 1.06 23.00 -6.83
N SER A 47 0.02 23.81 -6.73
CA SER A 47 -0.35 24.43 -5.45
C SER A 47 -0.81 23.41 -4.40
N SER A 48 -1.69 22.48 -4.80
CA SER A 48 -2.32 21.53 -3.89
C SER A 48 -2.26 20.07 -4.34
N HIS A 49 -2.15 19.16 -3.38
CA HIS A 49 -2.25 17.71 -3.60
C HIS A 49 -3.68 17.32 -4.00
N LEU A 50 -3.77 16.35 -4.89
CA LEU A 50 -5.01 15.67 -5.23
C LEU A 50 -4.91 14.21 -4.77
N TRP A 51 -5.44 13.92 -3.59
CA TRP A 51 -5.34 12.60 -2.96
C TRP A 51 -6.42 11.64 -3.44
N HIS A 52 -6.03 10.40 -3.69
CA HIS A 52 -6.95 9.29 -3.90
C HIS A 52 -6.59 8.15 -2.97
N ARG A 53 -7.60 7.57 -2.33
CA ARG A 53 -7.44 6.33 -1.58
C ARG A 53 -7.18 5.18 -2.55
N VAL A 54 -6.09 4.46 -2.34
CA VAL A 54 -5.66 3.36 -3.22
C VAL A 54 -5.65 2.00 -2.54
N GLY A 55 -5.71 1.92 -1.20
CA GLY A 55 -5.76 0.64 -0.51
C GLY A 55 -5.83 0.76 1.00
N VAL A 56 -5.75 -0.38 1.66
CA VAL A 56 -5.61 -0.52 3.11
C VAL A 56 -4.17 -0.92 3.38
N PRO A 57 -3.46 -0.33 4.36
CA PRO A 57 -2.10 -0.74 4.68
C PRO A 57 -1.99 -2.25 4.95
N GLY A 58 -0.94 -2.89 4.44
CA GLY A 58 -0.73 -4.32 4.65
C GLY A 58 0.71 -4.74 4.34
N LYS A 59 0.91 -6.03 4.05
CA LYS A 59 2.24 -6.60 3.76
C LYS A 59 2.39 -7.05 2.31
N GLU A 60 1.31 -7.13 1.55
CA GLU A 60 1.38 -7.62 0.16
C GLU A 60 1.91 -6.52 -0.74
N ILE A 61 2.93 -6.84 -1.54
CA ILE A 61 3.53 -5.91 -2.49
C ILE A 61 2.74 -5.98 -3.79
N TYR A 62 2.13 -4.87 -4.19
CA TYR A 62 1.49 -4.73 -5.48
C TYR A 62 2.24 -3.74 -6.35
N ARG A 63 2.34 -4.03 -7.65
CA ARG A 63 2.88 -3.10 -8.65
C ARG A 63 1.94 -2.95 -9.81
N CYS A 64 1.71 -1.72 -10.24
CA CYS A 64 0.92 -1.45 -11.43
C CYS A 64 1.79 -1.65 -12.68
N ARG A 65 1.36 -2.50 -13.63
CA ARG A 65 2.05 -2.71 -14.91
C ARG A 65 2.16 -1.46 -15.77
N LYS A 66 1.18 -0.56 -15.65
CA LYS A 66 1.05 0.62 -16.51
C LYS A 66 1.91 1.77 -16.01
N CYS A 67 1.71 2.19 -14.76
CA CYS A 67 2.37 3.37 -14.19
C CYS A 67 3.51 3.06 -13.23
N THR A 68 3.86 1.78 -13.06
CA THR A 68 4.93 1.27 -12.18
C THR A 68 4.78 1.60 -10.69
N LEU A 69 3.68 2.24 -10.29
CA LEU A 69 3.37 2.51 -8.88
C LEU A 69 3.46 1.20 -8.10
N GLN A 70 4.22 1.21 -7.01
CA GLN A 70 4.38 0.07 -6.11
C GLN A 70 3.93 0.47 -4.72
N LEU A 71 3.14 -0.37 -4.06
CA LEU A 71 2.64 -0.12 -2.71
C LEU A 71 2.47 -1.41 -1.92
N LEU A 72 2.34 -1.26 -0.61
CA LEU A 72 1.95 -2.33 0.30
C LEU A 72 0.46 -2.22 0.60
N SER A 73 -0.28 -3.32 0.45
CA SER A 73 -1.72 -3.34 0.72
C SER A 73 -2.14 -4.62 1.45
N ASN A 74 -3.25 -4.53 2.18
CA ASN A 74 -3.99 -5.68 2.68
C ASN A 74 -5.11 -6.00 1.67
N GLY A 75 -4.82 -6.86 0.71
CA GLY A 75 -5.71 -7.15 -0.42
C GLY A 75 -5.51 -6.24 -1.63
N MET A 76 -6.30 -6.50 -2.67
CA MET A 76 -6.18 -5.85 -3.98
C MET A 76 -6.37 -4.32 -3.87
N PRO A 77 -5.43 -3.50 -4.38
CA PRO A 77 -5.59 -2.05 -4.38
C PRO A 77 -6.70 -1.59 -5.34
N SER A 78 -7.17 -0.36 -5.12
CA SER A 78 -8.10 0.31 -6.03
C SER A 78 -7.57 0.31 -7.46
N THR A 79 -8.45 0.01 -8.41
CA THR A 79 -8.11 0.06 -9.83
C THR A 79 -8.24 1.47 -10.39
N SER A 80 -8.81 2.44 -9.68
CA SER A 80 -9.05 3.78 -10.21
C SER A 80 -7.80 4.67 -10.22
N TYR A 81 -7.78 5.67 -11.09
CA TYR A 81 -6.81 6.77 -11.11
C TYR A 81 -5.36 6.38 -11.43
N CYS A 82 -5.17 5.49 -12.41
CA CYS A 82 -3.84 5.22 -12.95
C CYS A 82 -3.28 6.44 -13.68
N PHE A 83 -2.06 6.83 -13.34
CA PHE A 83 -1.38 7.99 -13.94
C PHE A 83 -1.13 7.87 -15.44
N MET A 84 -1.06 6.64 -15.95
CA MET A 84 -0.76 6.41 -17.37
C MET A 84 -2.02 6.17 -18.22
N SER A 85 -3.02 5.44 -17.70
CA SER A 85 -4.30 5.27 -18.41
C SER A 85 -5.40 4.77 -17.50
N GLY A 86 -6.47 5.56 -17.34
CA GLY A 86 -7.73 5.19 -16.68
C GLY A 86 -7.53 4.36 -15.40
N SER A 87 -7.64 3.05 -15.55
CA SER A 87 -7.52 2.09 -14.45
C SER A 87 -6.16 1.41 -14.34
N HIS A 88 -5.70 1.18 -13.11
CA HIS A 88 -4.53 0.38 -12.78
C HIS A 88 -4.72 -1.09 -13.20
N ARG A 89 -3.60 -1.73 -13.56
CA ARG A 89 -3.48 -3.17 -13.71
C ARG A 89 -2.43 -3.67 -12.73
N TRP A 90 -2.85 -4.29 -11.64
CA TRP A 90 -2.00 -4.68 -10.53
C TRP A 90 -1.45 -6.11 -10.70
N ASP A 91 -0.18 -6.28 -10.36
CA ASP A 91 0.45 -7.57 -10.10
C ASP A 91 0.80 -7.66 -8.62
N LYS A 92 0.45 -8.80 -8.00
CA LYS A 92 0.93 -9.12 -6.64
C LYS A 92 2.32 -9.76 -6.75
N LEU A 93 3.33 -9.09 -6.24
CA LEU A 93 4.72 -9.53 -6.34
C LEU A 93 5.14 -10.44 -5.20
N GLY A 94 4.45 -10.41 -4.06
CA GLY A 94 4.73 -11.24 -2.90
C GLY A 94 4.32 -10.57 -1.61
N VAL A 95 4.81 -11.09 -0.49
CA VAL A 95 4.65 -10.50 0.85
C VAL A 95 5.97 -9.89 1.27
N ARG A 96 5.95 -8.65 1.76
CA ARG A 96 7.13 -7.95 2.29
C ARG A 96 7.84 -8.80 3.32
N GLY A 97 9.15 -8.91 3.16
CA GLY A 97 10.04 -9.61 4.07
C GLY A 97 11.44 -9.04 4.06
N ASN A 98 12.40 -9.87 4.45
CA ASN A 98 13.80 -9.45 4.62
C ASN A 98 14.73 -9.94 3.50
N GLU A 99 14.33 -10.94 2.71
CA GLU A 99 15.15 -11.46 1.63
C GLU A 99 15.17 -10.48 0.46
N HIS A 100 16.36 -10.07 0.02
CA HIS A 100 16.51 -9.12 -1.06
C HIS A 100 16.56 -9.85 -2.41
N TYR A 101 15.70 -9.46 -3.34
CA TYR A 101 15.69 -9.98 -4.70
C TYR A 101 15.86 -8.85 -5.70
N THR A 102 16.62 -9.11 -6.76
CA THR A 102 16.69 -8.26 -7.95
C THR A 102 16.38 -9.05 -9.20
N CYS A 103 15.60 -8.49 -10.11
CA CYS A 103 15.33 -9.11 -11.41
C CYS A 103 16.43 -8.73 -12.40
N ARG A 104 17.15 -9.71 -12.95
CA ARG A 104 18.23 -9.45 -13.93
C ARG A 104 17.74 -8.83 -15.24
N LYS A 105 16.46 -9.03 -15.59
CA LYS A 105 15.87 -8.53 -16.84
C LYS A 105 15.40 -7.08 -16.76
N CYS A 106 14.69 -6.71 -15.69
CA CYS A 106 14.07 -5.39 -15.56
C CYS A 106 14.66 -4.54 -14.43
N ARG A 107 15.69 -5.03 -13.74
CA ARG A 107 16.41 -4.36 -12.63
C ARG A 107 15.53 -3.97 -11.44
N MET A 108 14.29 -4.43 -11.38
CA MET A 108 13.44 -4.27 -10.20
C MET A 108 14.08 -4.95 -9.00
N SER A 109 14.13 -4.25 -7.88
CA SER A 109 14.57 -4.80 -6.60
C SER A 109 13.47 -4.62 -5.55
N LEU A 110 13.29 -5.65 -4.72
CA LEU A 110 12.32 -5.64 -3.62
C LEU A 110 12.73 -6.65 -2.54
N ARG A 111 12.14 -6.53 -1.35
CA ARG A 111 12.34 -7.49 -0.26
C ARG A 111 11.07 -8.27 0.06
N THR A 112 11.16 -9.58 0.11
CA THR A 112 10.02 -10.50 0.31
C THR A 112 10.32 -11.60 1.32
N ASP A 113 9.28 -12.22 1.89
CA ASP A 113 9.38 -13.38 2.79
C ASP A 113 9.60 -14.71 2.01
N GLY A 114 10.15 -14.63 0.80
CA GLY A 114 10.34 -15.74 -0.12
C GLY A 114 10.50 -15.28 -1.56
N ARG A 115 10.57 -16.21 -2.49
CA ARG A 115 10.75 -15.89 -3.92
C ARG A 115 9.57 -15.03 -4.45
N PRO A 116 9.83 -13.87 -5.07
CA PRO A 116 8.75 -13.04 -5.61
C PRO A 116 8.07 -13.70 -6.81
N ALA A 117 6.87 -13.21 -7.13
CA ALA A 117 6.09 -13.68 -8.26
C ALA A 117 6.88 -13.62 -9.57
N GLY A 118 6.74 -14.66 -10.40
CA GLY A 118 7.47 -14.78 -11.66
C GLY A 118 6.91 -13.92 -12.79
N TYR A 119 5.70 -13.39 -12.70
CA TYR A 119 5.05 -12.62 -13.76
C TYR A 119 5.15 -11.10 -13.53
N GLY A 120 4.88 -10.29 -14.56
CA GLY A 120 4.89 -8.83 -14.44
C GLY A 120 6.21 -8.15 -14.81
N CYS A 121 7.10 -8.88 -15.49
CA CYS A 121 8.35 -8.31 -16.02
C CYS A 121 8.09 -7.55 -17.34
N SER A 122 9.09 -6.79 -17.78
CA SER A 122 9.06 -6.02 -19.04
C SER A 122 8.61 -6.89 -20.23
N ASN A 123 7.86 -6.29 -21.16
CA ASN A 123 7.35 -6.95 -22.36
C ASN A 123 6.53 -8.23 -22.07
N ASN A 124 5.77 -8.25 -20.95
CA ASN A 124 4.99 -9.40 -20.49
C ASN A 124 5.81 -10.68 -20.25
N SER A 125 7.14 -10.58 -20.08
CA SER A 125 7.97 -11.75 -19.78
C SER A 125 7.86 -12.18 -18.32
N MET A 126 8.47 -13.32 -17.99
CA MET A 126 8.73 -13.68 -16.61
C MET A 126 9.96 -12.97 -16.04
N HIS A 127 9.91 -12.61 -14.75
CA HIS A 127 11.04 -12.13 -13.97
C HIS A 127 12.10 -13.21 -13.82
N LEU A 128 13.36 -12.79 -13.91
CA LEU A 128 14.52 -13.62 -13.62
C LEU A 128 15.13 -13.15 -12.30
N TRP A 129 14.55 -13.60 -11.20
CA TRP A 129 14.96 -13.23 -9.85
C TRP A 129 16.33 -13.79 -9.49
N HIS A 130 17.16 -12.95 -8.89
CA HIS A 130 18.40 -13.29 -8.22
C HIS A 130 18.27 -12.80 -6.77
N LYS A 131 18.43 -13.72 -5.82
CA LYS A 131 18.54 -13.37 -4.41
C LYS A 131 19.93 -12.78 -4.18
N LEU A 132 19.97 -11.61 -3.55
CA LEU A 132 21.19 -10.88 -3.18
C LEU A 132 21.68 -11.31 -1.80
#